data_AF-A0A8J7Z3M1-F1
#
_entry.id   AF-A0A8J7Z3M1-F1
#
_cell.length_a   1.000
_cell.length_b   1.000
_cell.length_c   1.000
_cell.angle_alpha   90.00
_cell.angle_beta   90.00
_cell.angle_gamma   90.00
#
_symmetry.space_group_name_H-M   'P 1'
#
loop_
_entity.id
_entity.type
_entity.pdbx_description
1 polymer ?
#
loop_
_entity_poly.entity_id
_entity_poly.type
_entity_poly.pdbx_seq_one_letter_code
_entity_poly.pdbx_strand_id
1 'polypeptide(L)'
;MFNPVEFFYFIFNPSKHLEQRIAPPFAYLLEELAREAIVTETIHPHQLGRAYYRSTWWNAYCQEDIILPEGESVRVVGISNITLVVEPKTTARSQAG
;
A
#
# COMPACT_ATOMS: atom_id res chain seq x y z
N MET A 1 -22.98 18.81 2.33
CA MET A 1 -23.04 17.64 1.43
C MET A 1 -21.60 17.24 1.13
N PHE A 2 -21.12 16.13 1.69
CA PHE A 2 -19.73 15.67 1.55
C PHE A 2 -19.56 15.00 0.18
N ASN A 3 -18.59 15.45 -0.63
CA ASN A 3 -18.27 14.80 -1.90
C ASN A 3 -17.27 13.66 -1.60
N PRO A 4 -17.66 12.38 -1.77
CA PRO A 4 -16.80 11.25 -1.43
C PRO A 4 -15.52 11.26 -2.27
N VAL A 5 -15.58 11.65 -3.55
CA VAL A 5 -14.43 11.64 -4.46
C VAL A 5 -13.35 12.62 -4.02
N GLU A 6 -13.74 13.85 -3.65
CA GLU A 6 -12.81 14.88 -3.13
C GLU A 6 -12.19 14.48 -1.79
N PHE A 7 -12.98 13.86 -0.91
CA PHE A 7 -12.46 13.34 0.36
C PHE A 7 -11.43 12.23 0.15
N PHE A 8 -11.66 11.32 -0.81
CA PHE A 8 -10.68 10.33 -1.21
C PHE A 8 -9.38 11.02 -1.69
N TYR A 9 -9.44 11.98 -2.62
CA TYR A 9 -8.22 12.68 -3.08
C TYR A 9 -7.42 13.36 -1.95
N PHE A 10 -8.09 13.90 -0.92
CA PHE A 10 -7.45 14.55 0.22
C PHE A 10 -6.70 13.57 1.15
N ILE A 11 -7.21 12.35 1.33
CA ILE A 11 -6.54 11.28 2.11
C ILE A 11 -5.32 10.71 1.35
N PHE A 12 -5.38 10.67 0.00
CA PHE A 12 -4.41 9.95 -0.84
C PHE A 12 -3.29 10.78 -1.46
N ASN A 13 -3.35 12.12 -1.43
CA ASN A 13 -2.30 12.95 -2.03
C ASN A 13 -1.70 14.01 -1.08
N PRO A 14 -1.07 13.62 0.04
CA PRO A 14 -0.37 14.57 0.89
C PRO A 14 1.11 14.64 0.49
N SER A 15 1.45 15.14 -0.71
CA SER A 15 2.72 15.83 -0.97
C SER A 15 3.03 15.94 -2.47
N LYS A 16 2.92 17.16 -2.99
CA LYS A 16 3.83 17.62 -4.05
C LYS A 16 4.70 18.79 -3.58
N HIS A 17 4.76 19.04 -2.28
CA HIS A 17 5.34 20.28 -1.74
C HIS A 17 6.23 20.09 -0.51
N LEU A 18 7.04 19.03 -0.50
CA LEU A 18 8.22 19.01 0.38
C LEU A 18 9.45 19.23 -0.48
N GLU A 19 9.70 20.52 -0.69
CA GLU A 19 10.97 21.05 -1.15
C GLU A 19 12.14 20.51 -0.34
N GLN A 20 13.27 20.44 -1.05
CA GLN A 20 14.60 19.98 -0.68
C GLN A 20 15.19 20.72 0.53
N ARG A 21 14.61 20.52 1.71
CA ARG A 21 15.24 20.73 3.01
C ARG A 21 15.66 19.35 3.47
N ILE A 22 16.94 19.16 3.82
CA ILE A 22 17.51 17.88 4.28
C ILE A 22 16.51 17.21 5.22
N ALA A 23 15.77 16.21 4.72
CA ALA A 23 14.70 15.62 5.51
C ALA A 23 15.37 14.88 6.66
N PRO A 24 14.88 15.04 7.90
CA PRO A 24 15.48 14.37 9.03
C PRO A 24 15.41 12.85 8.80
N PRO A 25 16.39 12.06 9.30
CA PRO A 25 16.45 10.62 9.04
C PRO A 25 15.13 9.87 9.32
N PHE A 26 14.31 10.35 10.27
CA PHE A 26 13.03 9.74 10.60
C PHE A 26 11.93 9.93 9.54
N ALA A 27 12.01 10.98 8.71
CA ALA A 27 10.98 11.28 7.72
C ALA A 27 10.88 10.18 6.65
N TYR A 28 12.03 9.66 6.23
CA TYR A 28 12.10 8.54 5.29
C TYR A 28 11.51 7.25 5.87
N LEU A 29 11.72 7.00 7.17
CA LEU A 29 11.15 5.84 7.84
C LEU A 29 9.62 5.94 7.93
N LEU A 30 9.10 7.12 8.27
CA LEU A 30 7.65 7.35 8.33
C LEU A 30 7.01 7.20 6.95
N GLU A 31 7.67 7.64 5.88
CA GLU A 31 7.18 7.46 4.52
C GLU A 31 7.12 5.97 4.14
N GLU A 32 8.12 5.19 4.52
CA GLU A 32 8.14 3.76 4.27
C GLU A 32 7.03 3.03 5.03
N LEU A 33 6.83 3.36 6.31
CA LEU A 33 5.72 2.83 7.12
C LEU A 33 4.35 3.27 6.59
N ALA A 34 4.24 4.48 6.05
CA ALA A 34 2.99 4.99 5.47
C ALA A 34 2.58 4.28 4.17
N ARG A 35 3.44 3.42 3.62
CA ARG A 35 3.17 2.56 2.46
C ARG A 35 2.76 1.14 2.87
N GLU A 36 2.69 0.82 4.16
CA GLU A 36 2.30 -0.51 4.62
C GLU A 36 0.77 -0.72 4.61
N ALA A 37 0.34 -1.87 4.14
CA ALA A 37 -1.05 -2.35 4.16
C ALA A 37 -1.11 -3.81 4.64
N ILE A 38 -2.24 -4.22 5.20
CA ILE A 38 -2.48 -5.60 5.63
C ILE A 38 -3.51 -6.23 4.72
N VAL A 39 -3.24 -7.41 4.17
CA VAL A 39 -4.20 -8.15 3.36
C VAL A 39 -5.34 -8.65 4.25
N THR A 40 -6.57 -8.33 3.90
CA THR A 40 -7.79 -8.74 4.63
C THR A 40 -8.65 -9.72 3.85
N GLU A 41 -8.45 -9.81 2.54
CA GLU A 41 -8.99 -10.90 1.70
C GLU A 41 -7.87 -11.30 0.73
N THR A 42 -7.58 -12.61 0.65
CA THR A 42 -6.49 -13.16 -0.16
C THR A 42 -6.45 -12.59 -1.57
N ILE A 43 -5.26 -12.15 -2.00
CA ILE A 43 -5.03 -11.66 -3.36
C ILE A 43 -4.42 -12.82 -4.15
N HIS A 44 -5.18 -13.34 -5.10
CA HIS A 44 -4.69 -14.34 -6.06
C HIS A 44 -4.04 -13.65 -7.28
N PRO A 45 -3.16 -14.34 -8.00
CA PRO A 45 -2.61 -13.82 -9.24
C PRO A 45 -3.70 -13.37 -10.21
N HIS A 46 -3.49 -12.20 -10.81
CA HIS A 46 -4.42 -11.60 -11.77
C HIS A 46 -5.83 -11.31 -11.23
N GLN A 47 -6.02 -11.35 -9.90
CA GLN A 47 -7.32 -11.13 -9.26
C GLN A 47 -7.22 -10.02 -8.21
N LEU A 48 -8.37 -9.40 -7.93
CA LEU A 48 -8.50 -8.45 -6.84
C LEU A 48 -8.73 -9.20 -5.53
N GLY A 49 -8.01 -8.83 -4.49
CA GLY A 49 -8.36 -9.10 -3.10
C GLY A 49 -8.68 -7.80 -2.36
N ARG A 50 -8.56 -7.82 -1.03
CA ARG A 50 -8.70 -6.60 -0.21
C ARG A 50 -7.54 -6.40 0.74
N ALA A 51 -7.20 -5.14 0.97
CA ALA A 51 -6.23 -4.75 1.97
C ALA A 51 -6.74 -3.59 2.83
N TYR A 52 -6.35 -3.58 4.10
CA TYR A 52 -6.53 -2.46 5.00
C TYR A 52 -5.34 -1.52 4.88
N TYR A 53 -5.62 -0.28 4.47
CA TYR A 53 -4.62 0.76 4.23
C TYR A 53 -5.13 2.10 4.74
N ARG A 54 -4.31 2.81 5.52
CA ARG A 54 -4.64 4.14 6.09
C ARG A 54 -6.04 4.20 6.70
N SER A 55 -6.35 3.23 7.57
CA SER A 55 -7.61 3.16 8.30
C SER A 55 -8.87 2.90 7.45
N THR A 56 -8.71 2.38 6.23
CA THR A 56 -9.83 2.05 5.32
C THR A 56 -9.55 0.77 4.54
N TRP A 57 -10.60 0.08 4.09
CA TRP A 57 -10.47 -1.11 3.25
C TRP A 57 -10.49 -0.74 1.77
N TRP A 58 -9.59 -1.35 1.01
CA TRP A 58 -9.39 -1.10 -0.41
C TRP A 58 -9.42 -2.40 -1.21
N ASN A 59 -9.82 -2.29 -2.48
CA ASN A 59 -9.45 -3.30 -3.46
C ASN A 59 -7.92 -3.30 -3.60
N ALA A 60 -7.32 -4.48 -3.73
CA ALA A 60 -5.88 -4.62 -3.84
C ALA A 60 -5.52 -5.60 -4.96
N TYR A 61 -4.46 -5.27 -5.70
CA TYR A 61 -3.93 -6.05 -6.82
C TYR A 61 -2.41 -6.19 -6.70
N CYS A 62 -1.91 -7.41 -6.87
CA CYS A 62 -0.47 -7.66 -6.97
C CYS A 62 -0.08 -7.89 -8.43
N GLN A 63 0.96 -7.20 -8.90
CA GLN A 63 1.50 -7.40 -10.25
C GLN A 63 2.31 -8.69 -10.38
N GLU A 64 2.88 -9.17 -9.27
CA GLU A 64 3.62 -10.41 -9.23
C GLU A 64 2.66 -11.62 -9.28
N ASP A 65 3.07 -12.69 -9.95
CA ASP A 65 2.31 -13.94 -10.05
C ASP A 65 2.47 -14.77 -8.76
N ILE A 66 1.98 -14.22 -7.65
CA ILE A 66 2.03 -14.79 -6.31
C ILE A 66 0.69 -14.69 -5.60
N ILE A 67 0.48 -15.54 -4.60
CA ILE A 67 -0.68 -15.46 -3.71
C ILE A 67 -0.26 -14.70 -2.46
N LEU A 68 -0.99 -13.64 -2.12
CA LEU A 68 -0.83 -12.91 -0.86
C LEU A 68 -1.97 -13.33 0.09
N PRO A 69 -1.69 -14.13 1.12
CA PRO A 69 -2.73 -14.63 2.02
C PRO A 69 -3.27 -13.52 2.93
N GLU A 70 -4.49 -13.71 3.42
CA GLU A 70 -5.05 -12.89 4.51
C GLU A 70 -4.08 -12.83 5.71
N GLY A 71 -3.91 -11.63 6.27
CA GLY A 71 -2.98 -11.32 7.35
C GLY A 71 -1.57 -10.91 6.89
N GLU A 72 -1.23 -11.09 5.61
CA GLU A 72 0.09 -10.72 5.09
C GLU A 72 0.28 -9.19 5.08
N SER A 73 1.48 -8.73 5.45
CA SER A 73 1.87 -7.32 5.34
C SER A 73 2.50 -7.04 3.99
N VAL A 74 1.95 -6.07 3.27
CA VAL A 74 2.33 -5.74 1.89
C VAL A 74 2.70 -4.26 1.78
N ARG A 75 3.44 -3.93 0.73
CA ARG A 75 3.83 -2.54 0.42
C ARG A 75 2.94 -2.00 -0.70
N VAL A 76 2.29 -0.87 -0.45
CA VAL A 76 1.55 -0.11 -1.45
C VAL A 76 2.56 0.67 -2.31
N VAL A 77 2.61 0.35 -3.59
CA VAL A 77 3.49 1.01 -4.57
C VAL A 77 2.75 2.02 -5.44
N GLY A 78 1.42 1.99 -5.43
CA GLY A 78 0.61 2.96 -6.14
C GLY A 78 -0.88 2.75 -5.94
N ILE A 79 -1.65 3.65 -6.53
CA ILE A 79 -3.12 3.59 -6.56
C ILE A 79 -3.54 3.76 -8.02
N SER A 80 -4.32 2.80 -8.52
CA SER A 80 -4.93 2.85 -9.85
C SER A 80 -6.45 2.89 -9.67
N ASN A 81 -7.05 4.06 -9.96
CA ASN A 81 -8.47 4.34 -9.68
C ASN A 81 -8.81 4.13 -8.19
N ILE A 82 -9.52 3.04 -7.87
CA ILE A 82 -9.95 2.66 -6.52
C ILE A 82 -9.23 1.39 -6.02
N THR A 83 -8.17 0.98 -6.70
CA THR A 83 -7.42 -0.24 -6.44
C THR A 83 -5.99 0.11 -6.01
N LEU A 84 -5.56 -0.43 -4.87
CA LEU A 84 -4.16 -0.39 -4.45
C LEU A 84 -3.35 -1.36 -5.31
N VAL A 85 -2.22 -0.88 -5.83
CA VAL A 85 -1.20 -1.75 -6.41
C VAL A 85 -0.21 -2.06 -5.30
N VAL A 86 -0.02 -3.35 -5.01
CA VAL A 86 0.78 -3.83 -3.89
C VAL A 86 1.87 -4.81 -4.33
N GLU A 87 2.96 -4.79 -3.59
CA GLU A 87 4.07 -5.73 -3.70
C GLU A 87 4.23 -6.49 -2.38
N PRO A 88 4.68 -7.75 -2.42
CA PRO A 88 5.08 -8.45 -1.20
C PRO A 88 6.20 -7.66 -0.51
N LYS A 89 6.20 -7.63 0.81
CA LYS A 89 7.43 -7.24 1.51
C LYS A 89 8.47 -8.30 1.18
N THR A 90 9.57 -7.90 0.53
CA THR A 90 10.73 -8.76 0.32
C THR A 90 11.27 -9.19 1.68
N THR A 91 10.68 -10.23 2.23
CA THR A 91 11.25 -10.95 3.35
C THR A 91 12.41 -11.68 2.72
N ALA A 92 13.65 -11.24 2.99
CA ALA A 92 14.84 -11.96 2.57
C ALA A 92 14.62 -13.44 2.86
N ARG A 93 14.42 -14.21 1.78
CA ARG A 93 14.08 -15.63 1.83
C ARG A 93 15.16 -16.30 2.67
N SER A 94 14.81 -16.72 3.89
CA SER A 94 15.67 -17.60 4.65
C SER A 94 15.89 -18.84 3.78
N GLN A 95 17.14 -19.02 3.35
CA GLN A 95 17.58 -20.27 2.80
C GLN A 95 17.44 -21.34 3.88
N ALA A 96 16.70 -22.39 3.59
CA ALA A 96 16.90 -23.68 4.25
C ALA A 96 16.56 -24.74 3.19
N GLY A 97 17.62 -25.37 2.68
CA GLY A 97 17.54 -26.56 1.85
C GLY A 97 17.38 -27.84 2.66
#